data_AF-A0A351FWD5-F1
#
_entry.id   AF-A0A351FWD5-F1
#
_cell.length_a   1.000
_cell.length_b   1.000
_cell.length_c   1.000
_cell.angle_alpha   90.00
_cell.angle_beta   90.00
_cell.angle_gamma   90.00
#
_symmetry.space_group_name_H-M   'P 1'
#
loop_
_entity.id
_entity.type
_entity.pdbx_description
1 polymer ?
#
loop_
_entity_poly.entity_id
_entity_poly.type
_entity_poly.pdbx_seq_one_letter_code
_entity_poly.pdbx_strand_id
1 'polypeptide(L)'
;MSRLRSISQFVALLGSVSAVMLVGCLPSGKVTANRANAEAMEKYFQGGGGGGEIAAVELPDPDGFGILKGTFKVVGTPAAQPALTVTADIGYCAPSGSMPSEQVVVGPDGGLRDVLIFLEMDIPQDEKWEHPDYQATKDATLTGREQGFDQQKCRFLSHVFAMRSSQKLEIINSDTVGHN
;
A
#
# COMPACT_ATOMS: atom_id res chain seq x y z
N MET A 1 -81.20 35.92 -16.63
CA MET A 1 -80.13 36.47 -15.77
C MET A 1 -79.24 35.30 -15.38
N SER A 2 -78.15 35.04 -16.11
CA SER A 2 -76.81 35.63 -15.92
C SER A 2 -75.91 34.73 -15.05
N ARG A 3 -74.92 34.10 -15.73
CA ARG A 3 -73.59 33.66 -15.23
C ARG A 3 -73.57 32.37 -14.38
N LEU A 4 -72.60 31.45 -14.45
CA LEU A 4 -71.34 31.30 -15.20
C LEU A 4 -70.89 29.81 -15.00
N ARG A 5 -70.29 29.18 -16.03
CA ARG A 5 -68.99 28.44 -16.07
C ARG A 5 -68.59 27.54 -14.86
N SER A 6 -67.88 26.41 -14.96
CA SER A 6 -67.13 25.70 -16.01
C SER A 6 -66.34 24.58 -15.31
N ILE A 7 -66.36 23.36 -15.88
CA ILE A 7 -65.20 22.50 -16.20
C ILE A 7 -64.01 22.51 -15.20
N SER A 8 -63.70 21.39 -14.54
CA SER A 8 -62.73 20.41 -15.06
C SER A 8 -62.33 19.35 -14.04
N GLN A 9 -62.11 18.16 -14.57
CA GLN A 9 -61.54 16.97 -13.94
C GLN A 9 -60.13 17.25 -13.39
N PHE A 10 -59.80 16.71 -12.21
CA PHE A 10 -58.43 16.33 -11.88
C PHE A 10 -58.46 15.05 -11.04
N VAL A 11 -58.30 13.92 -11.75
CA VAL A 11 -57.92 12.63 -11.18
C VAL A 11 -56.42 12.72 -10.89
N ALA A 12 -56.04 12.81 -9.62
CA ALA A 12 -54.66 12.68 -9.20
C ALA A 12 -54.35 11.20 -8.99
N LEU A 13 -53.85 10.55 -10.04
CA LEU A 13 -53.25 9.23 -10.00
C LEU A 13 -51.84 9.40 -9.39
N LEU A 14 -51.69 9.19 -8.07
CA LEU A 14 -50.35 9.11 -7.46
C LEU A 14 -49.75 7.75 -7.82
N GLY A 15 -48.97 7.73 -8.91
CA GLY A 15 -48.09 6.63 -9.26
C GLY A 15 -46.98 6.49 -8.22
N SER A 16 -46.98 5.37 -7.50
CA SER A 16 -45.89 4.93 -6.65
C SER A 16 -44.67 4.58 -7.52
N VAL A 17 -43.74 5.53 -7.64
CA VAL A 17 -42.41 5.29 -8.21
C VAL A 17 -41.64 4.45 -7.18
N SER A 18 -41.59 3.13 -7.41
CA SER A 18 -40.64 2.26 -6.75
C SER A 18 -39.22 2.73 -7.09
N ALA A 19 -38.60 3.43 -6.15
CA ALA A 19 -37.18 3.71 -6.17
C ALA A 19 -36.45 2.38 -5.95
N VAL A 20 -36.14 1.69 -7.05
CA VAL A 20 -35.14 0.64 -7.08
C VAL A 20 -33.81 1.31 -6.73
N MET A 21 -33.42 1.22 -5.46
CA MET A 21 -32.06 1.52 -5.05
C MET A 21 -31.15 0.49 -5.73
N LEU A 22 -30.67 0.83 -6.91
CA LEU A 22 -29.43 0.30 -7.46
C LEU A 22 -28.34 0.71 -6.48
N VAL A 23 -28.12 -0.12 -5.45
CA VAL A 23 -26.84 -0.19 -4.76
C VAL A 23 -25.86 -0.68 -5.83
N GLY A 24 -25.33 0.28 -6.58
CA GLY A 24 -24.21 0.04 -7.47
C GLY A 24 -23.11 -0.56 -6.63
N CYS A 25 -22.84 -1.84 -6.86
CA CYS A 25 -21.67 -2.50 -6.33
C CYS A 25 -20.47 -1.71 -6.87
N LEU A 26 -19.82 -0.90 -6.01
CA LEU A 26 -18.56 -0.26 -6.36
C LEU A 26 -17.61 -1.35 -6.85
N PRO A 27 -16.72 -1.07 -7.82
CA PRO A 27 -15.77 -2.05 -8.32
C PRO A 27 -15.00 -2.64 -7.14
N SER A 28 -15.33 -3.88 -6.81
CA SER A 28 -14.74 -4.67 -5.73
C SER A 28 -13.34 -5.07 -6.16
N GLY A 29 -12.38 -4.18 -5.95
CA GLY A 29 -11.00 -4.46 -6.35
C GLY A 29 -9.94 -3.51 -5.80
N LYS A 30 -10.33 -2.39 -5.19
CA LYS A 30 -9.37 -1.48 -4.56
C LYS A 30 -9.28 -1.80 -3.07
N VAL A 31 -8.14 -2.33 -2.64
CA VAL A 31 -7.80 -2.32 -1.21
C VAL A 31 -7.58 -0.87 -0.82
N THR A 32 -8.34 -0.39 0.15
CA THR A 32 -8.20 0.95 0.72
C THR A 32 -7.66 0.85 2.13
N ALA A 33 -6.80 1.79 2.50
CA ALA A 33 -6.34 1.89 3.88
C ALA A 33 -7.53 2.21 4.80
N ASN A 34 -7.62 1.51 5.92
CA ASN A 34 -8.58 1.86 6.96
C ASN A 34 -8.10 3.12 7.68
N ARG A 35 -8.81 4.23 7.46
CA ARG A 35 -8.47 5.53 8.04
C ARG A 35 -8.39 5.51 9.56
N ALA A 36 -9.33 4.87 10.25
CA ALA A 36 -9.34 4.81 11.71
C ALA A 36 -8.12 4.05 12.24
N ASN A 37 -7.68 2.98 11.55
CA ASN A 37 -6.45 2.27 11.90
C ASN A 37 -5.21 3.14 11.67
N ALA A 38 -5.16 3.90 10.57
CA ALA A 38 -4.06 4.82 10.30
C ALA A 38 -3.96 5.92 11.39
N GLU A 39 -5.09 6.53 11.77
CA GLU A 39 -5.15 7.52 12.85
C GLU A 39 -4.80 6.90 14.22
N ALA A 40 -5.16 5.64 14.47
CA ALA A 40 -4.78 4.94 15.70
C ALA A 40 -3.27 4.63 15.74
N MET A 41 -2.69 4.23 14.61
CA MET A 41 -1.23 4.05 14.49
C MET A 41 -0.49 5.37 14.70
N GLU A 42 -0.94 6.44 14.07
CA GLU A 42 -0.37 7.78 14.25
C GLU A 42 -0.36 8.18 15.74
N LYS A 43 -1.50 8.00 16.43
CA LYS A 43 -1.59 8.23 17.88
C LYS A 43 -0.67 7.34 18.70
N TYR A 44 -0.46 6.09 18.29
CA TYR A 44 0.48 5.19 18.95
C TYR A 44 1.92 5.70 18.85
N PHE A 45 2.31 6.23 17.69
CA PHE A 45 3.63 6.84 17.51
C PHE A 45 3.76 8.20 18.23
N GLN A 46 2.70 9.01 18.26
CA GLN A 46 2.65 10.27 19.03
C GLN A 46 2.58 10.04 20.55
N GLY A 47 2.15 8.85 20.99
CA GLY A 47 2.12 8.45 22.40
C GLY A 47 3.50 8.39 23.05
N GLY A 48 4.59 8.49 22.27
CA GLY A 48 5.96 8.65 22.75
C GLY A 48 6.52 10.08 22.70
N GLY A 49 5.81 11.05 22.11
CA GLY A 49 6.28 12.43 21.95
C GLY A 49 5.24 13.27 21.22
N GLY A 50 4.72 14.30 21.89
CA GLY A 50 3.57 15.08 21.44
C GLY A 50 3.75 15.72 20.07
N GLY A 51 2.76 15.52 19.20
CA GLY A 51 2.64 16.16 17.88
C GLY A 51 2.27 17.65 17.96
N GLY A 52 3.08 18.42 18.68
CA GLY A 52 3.14 19.88 18.57
C GLY A 52 4.33 20.28 17.71
N GLU A 53 4.28 21.48 17.12
CA GLU A 53 5.43 22.12 16.49
C GLU A 53 6.62 22.06 17.46
N ILE A 54 7.60 21.22 17.14
CA ILE A 54 8.84 21.11 17.89
C ILE A 54 9.65 22.37 17.55
N ALA A 55 9.49 23.39 18.39
CA ALA A 55 10.63 24.26 18.67
C ALA A 55 11.84 23.35 18.94
N ALA A 56 13.03 23.70 18.45
CA ALA A 56 14.24 22.90 18.62
C ALA A 56 14.53 22.67 20.12
N VAL A 57 13.93 21.64 20.68
CA VAL A 57 14.20 21.10 21.99
C VAL A 57 15.20 19.99 21.73
N GLU A 58 16.38 20.14 22.33
CA GLU A 58 17.40 19.11 22.33
C GLU A 58 16.77 17.78 22.78
N LEU A 59 16.71 16.81 21.87
CA LEU A 59 16.18 15.48 22.18
C LEU A 59 17.08 14.87 23.28
N PRO A 60 16.51 14.31 24.36
CA PRO A 60 17.31 13.61 25.36
C PRO A 60 18.07 12.47 24.69
N ASP A 61 19.25 12.14 25.23
CA ASP A 61 20.01 11.00 24.74
C ASP A 61 19.15 9.72 24.75
N PRO A 62 19.23 8.87 23.71
CA PRO A 62 18.47 7.64 23.66
C PRO A 62 18.95 6.69 24.76
N ASP A 63 18.01 6.08 25.48
CA ASP A 63 18.27 5.14 26.57
C ASP A 63 18.23 3.66 26.11
N GLY A 64 17.94 3.43 24.83
CA GLY A 64 17.95 2.12 24.21
C GLY A 64 17.20 2.08 22.87
N PHE A 65 16.94 0.86 22.39
CA PHE A 65 16.21 0.60 21.15
C PHE A 65 14.91 -0.17 21.43
N GLY A 66 13.85 0.17 20.70
CA GLY A 66 12.55 -0.48 20.79
C GLY A 66 12.26 -1.41 19.61
N ILE A 67 11.34 -2.35 19.80
CA ILE A 67 10.84 -3.23 18.74
C ILE A 67 9.39 -2.88 18.44
N LEU A 68 9.11 -2.42 17.22
CA LEU A 68 7.74 -2.28 16.71
C LEU A 68 7.27 -3.62 16.15
N LYS A 69 6.14 -4.13 16.65
CA LYS A 69 5.48 -5.34 16.14
C LYS A 69 4.06 -5.03 15.71
N GLY A 70 3.65 -5.58 14.58
CA GLY A 70 2.30 -5.39 14.05
C GLY A 70 2.00 -6.31 12.87
N THR A 71 0.77 -6.27 12.38
CA THR A 71 0.35 -7.02 11.20
C THR A 71 -0.65 -6.19 10.41
N PHE A 72 -0.44 -6.09 9.10
CA PHE A 72 -1.37 -5.46 8.18
C PHE A 72 -2.23 -6.54 7.55
N LYS A 73 -3.54 -6.44 7.72
CA LYS A 73 -4.50 -7.42 7.18
C LYS A 73 -5.53 -6.77 6.29
N VAL A 74 -5.92 -7.48 5.24
CA VAL A 74 -7.10 -7.14 4.45
C VAL A 74 -8.34 -7.66 5.18
N VAL A 75 -9.33 -6.78 5.38
CA VAL A 75 -10.62 -7.16 5.97
C VAL A 75 -11.54 -7.66 4.87
N GLY A 76 -12.15 -8.82 5.09
CA GLY A 76 -13.00 -9.50 4.09
C GLY A 76 -12.19 -10.37 3.13
N THR A 77 -12.85 -10.89 2.10
CA THR A 77 -12.21 -11.72 1.08
C THR A 77 -11.57 -10.83 0.01
N PRO A 78 -10.24 -10.83 -0.16
CA PRO A 78 -9.61 -10.09 -1.25
C PRO A 78 -10.07 -10.64 -2.60
N ALA A 79 -10.27 -9.75 -3.58
CA ALA A 79 -10.52 -10.17 -4.95
C ALA A 79 -9.31 -10.95 -5.49
N ALA A 80 -9.58 -11.88 -6.41
CA ALA A 80 -8.50 -12.54 -7.14
C ALA A 80 -7.64 -11.50 -7.86
N GLN A 81 -6.32 -11.70 -7.85
CA GLN A 81 -5.39 -10.82 -8.56
C GLN A 81 -5.71 -10.84 -10.06
N PRO A 82 -5.96 -9.68 -10.69
CA PRO A 82 -6.21 -9.65 -12.12
C PRO A 82 -4.95 -10.07 -12.87
N ALA A 83 -5.10 -10.78 -13.98
CA ALA A 83 -3.97 -11.06 -14.86
C ALA A 83 -3.52 -9.76 -15.55
N LEU A 84 -2.21 -9.58 -15.67
CA LEU A 84 -1.59 -8.56 -16.49
C LEU A 84 -1.69 -8.95 -17.96
N THR A 85 -1.97 -7.97 -18.82
CA THR A 85 -1.93 -8.15 -20.27
C THR A 85 -0.48 -8.14 -20.74
N VAL A 86 0.08 -9.31 -20.97
CA VAL A 86 1.44 -9.48 -21.53
C VAL A 86 1.32 -9.62 -23.05
N THR A 87 1.84 -8.65 -23.79
CA THR A 87 1.72 -8.58 -25.26
C THR A 87 3.03 -8.89 -26.00
N ALA A 88 4.16 -8.86 -25.29
CA ALA A 88 5.49 -9.12 -25.83
C ALA A 88 6.17 -10.24 -25.04
N ASP A 89 7.05 -10.99 -25.71
CA ASP A 89 7.91 -12.01 -25.13
C ASP A 89 7.18 -12.99 -24.19
N ILE A 90 5.95 -13.37 -24.56
CA ILE A 90 5.03 -14.18 -23.76
C ILE A 90 5.69 -15.50 -23.33
N GLY A 91 6.50 -16.10 -24.19
CA GLY A 91 7.24 -17.33 -23.90
C GLY A 91 8.22 -17.22 -22.72
N TYR A 92 8.69 -16.01 -22.42
CA TYR A 92 9.62 -15.72 -21.31
C TYR A 92 8.91 -15.03 -20.14
N CYS A 93 8.11 -14.00 -20.41
CA CYS A 93 7.47 -13.20 -19.38
C CYS A 93 6.25 -13.92 -18.76
N ALA A 94 5.47 -14.64 -19.56
CA ALA A 94 4.28 -15.35 -19.10
C ALA A 94 4.24 -16.80 -19.62
N PRO A 95 5.25 -17.64 -19.28
CA PRO A 95 5.36 -19.00 -19.81
C PRO A 95 4.17 -19.90 -19.41
N SER A 96 3.45 -19.54 -18.35
CA SER A 96 2.22 -20.23 -17.93
C SER A 96 0.94 -19.72 -18.63
N GLY A 97 1.08 -18.78 -19.57
CA GLY A 97 -0.03 -18.12 -20.25
C GLY A 97 -0.69 -16.98 -19.46
N SER A 98 -0.28 -16.76 -18.20
CA SER A 98 -0.77 -15.63 -17.40
C SER A 98 0.30 -15.12 -16.43
N MET A 99 0.20 -13.85 -16.07
CA MET A 99 1.00 -13.22 -15.01
C MET A 99 0.03 -12.47 -14.10
N PRO A 100 -0.11 -12.83 -12.81
CA PRO A 100 -0.99 -12.09 -11.91
C PRO A 100 -0.39 -10.71 -11.59
N SER A 101 -1.27 -9.72 -11.41
CA SER A 101 -0.91 -8.42 -10.88
C SER A 101 -0.56 -8.54 -9.40
N GLU A 102 0.63 -8.09 -9.03
CA GLU A 102 1.12 -8.07 -7.65
C GLU A 102 0.83 -6.75 -6.92
N GLN A 103 -0.05 -5.90 -7.46
CA GLN A 103 -0.45 -4.63 -6.82
C GLN A 103 -0.98 -4.82 -5.39
N VAL A 104 -1.65 -5.95 -5.12
CA VAL A 104 -2.09 -6.37 -3.80
C VAL A 104 -1.85 -7.86 -3.70
N VAL A 105 -0.96 -8.28 -2.80
CA VAL A 105 -0.66 -9.68 -2.55
C VAL A 105 -1.07 -10.00 -1.11
N VAL A 106 -2.01 -10.94 -0.97
CA VAL A 106 -2.57 -11.32 0.33
C VAL A 106 -2.22 -12.77 0.63
N GLY A 107 -1.66 -13.01 1.81
CA GLY A 107 -1.34 -14.35 2.31
C GLY A 107 -2.58 -15.13 2.76
N PRO A 108 -2.44 -16.43 3.06
CA PRO A 108 -3.55 -17.29 3.47
C PRO A 108 -4.31 -16.83 4.72
N ASP A 109 -3.66 -16.06 5.60
CA ASP A 109 -4.21 -15.55 6.86
C ASP A 109 -4.78 -14.11 6.74
N GLY A 110 -4.89 -13.60 5.50
CA GLY A 110 -5.31 -12.24 5.21
C GLY A 110 -4.21 -11.19 5.34
N GLY A 111 -2.97 -11.58 5.65
CA GLY A 111 -1.83 -10.67 5.76
C GLY A 111 -1.45 -10.03 4.42
N LEU A 112 -1.14 -8.74 4.43
CA LEU A 112 -0.67 -8.01 3.25
C LEU A 112 0.86 -8.16 3.10
N ARG A 113 1.33 -8.50 1.91
CA ARG A 113 2.77 -8.51 1.56
C ARG A 113 3.24 -7.10 1.19
N ASP A 114 4.55 -6.88 1.24
CA ASP A 114 5.22 -5.69 0.68
C ASP A 114 4.79 -4.36 1.34
N VAL A 115 4.69 -4.33 2.68
CA VAL A 115 4.33 -3.14 3.44
C VAL A 115 5.56 -2.31 3.80
N LEU A 116 5.53 -1.02 3.45
CA LEU A 116 6.53 -0.03 3.87
C LEU A 116 5.99 0.81 5.03
N ILE A 117 6.75 0.88 6.12
CA ILE A 117 6.55 1.87 7.19
C ILE A 117 7.65 2.90 7.03
N PHE A 118 7.26 4.15 6.79
CA PHE A 118 8.18 5.27 6.71
C PHE A 118 7.94 6.20 7.89
N LEU A 119 9.01 6.54 8.60
CA LEU A 119 8.99 7.52 9.67
C LEU A 119 9.78 8.74 9.22
N GLU A 120 9.11 9.89 9.21
CA GLU A 120 9.72 11.17 8.90
C GLU A 120 9.86 11.96 10.20
N MET A 121 11.10 12.16 10.64
CA MET A 121 11.43 13.00 11.79
C MET A 121 12.88 13.46 11.70
N ASP A 122 13.19 14.56 12.37
CA ASP A 122 14.57 15.04 12.52
C ASP A 122 15.31 14.15 13.54
N ILE A 123 16.02 13.13 13.05
CA ILE A 123 16.89 12.29 13.89
C ILE A 123 18.30 12.90 13.88
N PRO A 124 18.93 13.15 15.05
CA PRO A 124 20.30 13.61 15.11
C PRO A 124 21.24 12.67 14.37
N GLN A 125 22.18 13.22 13.60
CA GLN A 125 23.20 12.48 12.86
C GLN A 125 24.34 12.04 13.81
N ASP A 126 24.00 11.18 14.78
CA ASP A 126 24.92 10.64 15.79
C ASP A 126 24.66 9.13 15.94
N GLU A 127 25.74 8.35 16.02
CA GLU A 127 25.71 6.87 16.11
C GLU A 127 24.84 6.36 17.26
N LYS A 128 24.67 7.12 18.36
CA LYS A 128 23.79 6.71 19.47
C LYS A 128 22.32 6.58 19.07
N TRP A 129 21.88 7.26 18.01
CA TRP A 129 20.51 7.21 17.49
C TRP A 129 20.29 6.10 16.46
N GLU A 130 21.35 5.41 16.05
CA GLU A 130 21.29 4.38 15.02
C GLU A 130 21.60 3.00 15.62
N HIS A 131 20.74 2.01 15.40
CA HIS A 131 20.98 0.66 15.90
C HIS A 131 22.30 0.08 15.34
N PRO A 132 23.15 -0.56 16.16
CA PRO A 132 24.46 -1.08 15.72
C PRO A 132 24.42 -1.97 14.48
N ASP A 133 23.39 -2.80 14.33
CA ASP A 133 23.21 -3.67 13.15
C ASP A 133 23.06 -2.87 11.84
N TYR A 134 22.44 -1.70 11.89
CA TYR A 134 22.34 -0.83 10.72
C TYR A 134 23.64 -0.10 10.44
N GLN A 135 24.37 0.30 11.47
CA GLN A 135 25.69 0.91 11.31
C GLN A 135 26.68 -0.07 10.69
N ALA A 136 26.64 -1.34 11.12
CA ALA A 136 27.51 -2.40 10.61
C ALA A 136 27.32 -2.67 9.11
N THR A 137 26.17 -2.28 8.55
CA THR A 137 25.82 -2.48 7.13
C THR A 137 25.79 -1.19 6.32
N LYS A 138 26.26 -0.06 6.90
CA LYS A 138 26.13 1.27 6.30
C LYS A 138 26.76 1.40 4.89
N ASP A 139 27.90 0.74 4.65
CA ASP A 139 28.63 0.78 3.38
C ASP A 139 28.58 -0.59 2.65
N ALA A 140 27.63 -1.45 3.02
CA ALA A 140 27.53 -2.79 2.47
C ALA A 140 27.29 -2.78 0.96
N THR A 141 27.80 -3.80 0.28
CA THR A 141 27.35 -4.15 -1.07
C THR A 141 26.28 -5.22 -0.93
N LEU A 142 25.06 -4.89 -1.35
CA LEU A 142 23.90 -5.77 -1.30
C LEU A 142 23.92 -6.68 -2.54
N THR A 143 24.29 -7.95 -2.34
CA THR A 143 24.57 -8.92 -3.42
C THR A 143 23.69 -10.16 -3.35
N GLY A 144 23.63 -10.87 -4.47
CA GLY A 144 22.85 -12.10 -4.61
C GLY A 144 21.34 -11.86 -4.56
N ARG A 145 20.56 -12.94 -4.64
CA ARG A 145 19.10 -12.86 -4.78
C ARG A 145 18.34 -12.44 -3.52
N GLU A 146 18.96 -12.57 -2.36
CA GLU A 146 18.32 -12.24 -1.08
C GLU A 146 18.51 -10.77 -0.69
N GLN A 147 19.67 -10.19 -1.03
CA GLN A 147 20.01 -8.82 -0.64
C GLN A 147 20.07 -7.87 -1.85
N GLY A 148 20.42 -8.36 -3.04
CA GLY A 148 20.41 -7.58 -4.27
C GLY A 148 19.00 -7.34 -4.84
N PHE A 149 18.96 -6.68 -6.00
CA PHE A 149 17.71 -6.36 -6.69
C PHE A 149 17.57 -7.20 -7.96
N ASP A 150 16.87 -8.33 -7.83
CA ASP A 150 16.76 -9.35 -8.86
C ASP A 150 15.49 -9.21 -9.72
N GLN A 151 15.63 -9.62 -10.97
CA GLN A 151 14.58 -9.68 -11.97
C GLN A 151 14.44 -11.11 -12.49
N GLN A 152 13.20 -11.60 -12.53
CA GLN A 152 12.89 -12.89 -13.12
C GLN A 152 11.47 -12.92 -13.69
N LYS A 153 11.31 -13.53 -14.87
CA LYS A 153 10.13 -13.56 -15.72
C LYS A 153 9.66 -12.15 -16.06
N CYS A 154 10.60 -11.30 -16.47
CA CYS A 154 10.34 -9.91 -16.87
C CYS A 154 9.69 -9.05 -15.76
N ARG A 155 9.98 -9.36 -14.49
CA ARG A 155 9.52 -8.58 -13.33
C ARG A 155 10.59 -8.53 -12.24
N PHE A 156 10.60 -7.45 -11.48
CA PHE A 156 11.37 -7.38 -10.24
C PHE A 156 10.77 -8.32 -9.20
N LEU A 157 11.62 -9.07 -8.51
CA LEU A 157 11.18 -9.96 -7.43
C LEU A 157 10.85 -9.18 -6.15
N SER A 158 11.55 -8.07 -5.93
CA SER A 158 11.29 -7.12 -4.85
C SER A 158 10.45 -5.96 -5.39
N HIS A 159 9.24 -5.77 -4.86
CA HIS A 159 8.37 -4.64 -5.23
C HIS A 159 8.76 -3.34 -4.52
N VAL A 160 9.31 -3.47 -3.32
CA VAL A 160 9.85 -2.37 -2.52
C VAL A 160 11.26 -2.77 -2.09
N PHE A 161 12.20 -1.85 -2.25
CA PHE A 161 13.59 -2.06 -1.87
C PHE A 161 14.10 -0.80 -1.18
N ALA A 162 14.50 -0.92 0.09
CA ALA A 162 15.05 0.17 0.87
C ALA A 162 16.55 -0.05 1.07
N MET A 163 17.34 0.97 0.78
CA MET A 163 18.79 0.96 0.99
C MET A 163 19.27 2.35 1.41
N ARG A 164 20.47 2.40 1.96
CA ARG A 164 21.19 3.66 2.23
C ARG A 164 21.88 4.15 0.97
N SER A 165 22.05 5.47 0.87
CA SER A 165 22.81 6.09 -0.22
C SER A 165 24.29 5.69 -0.25
N SER A 166 24.84 5.28 0.89
CA SER A 166 26.21 4.78 1.02
C SER A 166 26.37 3.31 0.61
N GLN A 167 25.27 2.55 0.53
CA GLN A 167 25.31 1.16 0.11
C GLN A 167 25.46 1.04 -1.42
N LYS A 168 26.04 -0.07 -1.86
CA LYS A 168 26.07 -0.46 -3.28
C LYS A 168 25.05 -1.54 -3.53
N LEU A 169 24.36 -1.47 -4.66
CA LEU A 169 23.34 -2.45 -5.04
C LEU A 169 23.78 -3.25 -6.25
N GLU A 170 23.76 -4.58 -6.13
CA GLU A 170 23.84 -5.48 -7.27
C GLU A 170 22.45 -5.61 -7.90
N ILE A 171 22.32 -5.21 -9.17
CA ILE A 171 21.12 -5.42 -9.97
C ILE A 171 21.32 -6.71 -10.77
N ILE A 172 20.45 -7.68 -10.54
CA ILE A 172 20.58 -9.04 -11.07
C ILE A 172 19.47 -9.28 -12.07
N ASN A 173 19.79 -10.03 -13.11
CA ASN A 173 18.82 -10.59 -14.03
C ASN A 173 18.96 -12.11 -14.02
N SER A 174 17.98 -12.78 -13.41
CA SER A 174 17.89 -14.24 -13.34
C SER A 174 17.11 -14.86 -14.51
N ASP A 175 16.70 -14.07 -15.51
CA ASP A 175 16.13 -14.57 -16.76
C ASP A 175 17.19 -15.02 -17.77
N THR A 176 16.74 -15.80 -18.75
CA THR A 176 17.57 -16.20 -19.91
C THR A 176 17.60 -15.15 -21.01
N VAL A 177 16.90 -14.03 -20.83
CA VAL A 177 16.80 -12.92 -21.78
C VAL A 177 17.19 -11.61 -21.07
N GLY A 178 17.68 -10.64 -21.84
CA GLY A 178 18.14 -9.37 -21.29
C GLY A 178 17.00 -8.49 -20.81
N HIS A 179 17.17 -7.88 -19.64
CA HIS A 179 16.32 -6.85 -19.05
C HIS A 179 17.20 -5.67 -18.62
N ASN A 180 16.65 -4.46 -18.62
CA ASN A 180 17.35 -3.23 -18.24
C ASN A 180 16.43 -2.28 -17.48
#